data_AF-A0A5B9EJB1-F1
#
_entry.id   AF-A0A5B9EJB1-F1
#
_cell.length_a   1.000
_cell.length_b   1.000
_cell.length_c   1.000
_cell.angle_alpha   90.00
_cell.angle_beta   90.00
_cell.angle_gamma   90.00
#
_symmetry.space_group_name_H-M   'P 1'
#
loop_
_entity.id
_entity.type
_entity.pdbx_description
1 polymer ?
#
loop_
_entity_poly.entity_id
_entity_poly.type
_entity_poly.pdbx_seq_one_letter_code
_entity_poly.pdbx_strand_id
1 'polypeptide(L)'
;MFYRVDYMLAVLFVGFLVGVLLSKAFERVAPYRLAQGYYVAVAALLVLRTGLFACTILMSQQSVWAKMSGGVGDLINLIFGALFGVAVRRKDARELLTTPLLLRALCMGLAFTFATNGAAKAFSMTSMTEFFTQSGYSVSFLKFIMIAEIFGALGLLLPWAVLPSLLGLAVDMFGAVLTHIHNGDPLNDSTGAIGMLIRLAIVGVLWALNRRTQALPHSIRNSILSVGAVALACLLIALGGGAVVRHVSAAAAFHTSH
;
A
#
# COMPACT_ATOMS: atom_id res chain seq x y z
N MET A 1 12.59 10.97 -8.40
CA MET A 1 11.93 12.20 -7.89
C MET A 1 11.36 11.82 -6.54
N PHE A 2 11.89 12.37 -5.44
CA PHE A 2 11.38 12.07 -4.11
C PHE A 2 9.99 12.71 -3.99
N TYR A 3 8.95 11.87 -4.07
CA TYR A 3 7.60 12.31 -3.73
C TYR A 3 7.60 12.61 -2.23
N ARG A 4 7.29 13.85 -1.89
CA ARG A 4 7.07 14.24 -0.50
C ARG A 4 5.67 13.82 -0.07
N VAL A 5 5.47 13.57 1.22
CA VAL A 5 4.20 13.06 1.78
C VAL A 5 3.07 14.03 1.46
N ASP A 6 3.36 15.32 1.59
CA ASP A 6 2.47 16.44 1.28
C ASP A 6 1.94 16.37 -0.16
N TYR A 7 2.79 16.09 -1.16
CA TYR A 7 2.38 16.00 -2.55
C TYR A 7 1.43 14.82 -2.80
N MET A 8 1.78 13.63 -2.31
CA MET A 8 0.91 12.45 -2.49
C MET A 8 -0.46 12.69 -1.82
N LEU A 9 -0.46 13.24 -0.60
CA LEU A 9 -1.69 13.59 0.10
C LEU A 9 -2.47 14.68 -0.64
N ALA A 10 -1.78 15.66 -1.24
CA ALA A 10 -2.42 16.68 -2.06
C ALA A 10 -3.08 16.08 -3.31
N VAL A 11 -2.44 15.16 -4.02
CA VAL A 11 -3.05 14.47 -5.18
C VAL A 11 -4.27 13.66 -4.76
N LEU A 12 -4.19 12.93 -3.64
CA LEU A 12 -5.33 12.20 -3.07
C LEU A 12 -6.48 13.16 -2.70
N PHE A 13 -6.15 14.29 -2.08
CA PHE A 13 -7.12 15.30 -1.66
C PHE A 13 -7.78 16.01 -2.85
N VAL A 14 -7.00 16.39 -3.88
CA VAL A 14 -7.53 16.92 -5.13
C VAL A 14 -8.46 15.91 -5.79
N GLY A 15 -8.05 14.64 -5.87
CA GLY A 15 -8.90 13.55 -6.33
C GLY A 15 -10.22 13.49 -5.55
N PHE A 16 -10.14 13.50 -4.22
CA PHE A 16 -11.31 13.53 -3.35
C PHE A 16 -12.24 14.71 -3.64
N LEU A 17 -11.71 15.93 -3.77
CA LEU A 17 -12.50 17.11 -4.11
C LEU A 17 -13.17 16.98 -5.49
N VAL A 18 -12.44 16.50 -6.51
CA VAL A 18 -13.01 16.20 -7.83
C VAL A 18 -14.16 15.20 -7.72
N GLY A 19 -13.99 14.15 -6.92
CA GLY A 19 -15.04 13.18 -6.65
C GLY A 19 -16.29 13.79 -5.99
N VAL A 20 -16.10 14.68 -5.01
CA VAL A 20 -17.19 15.40 -4.33
C VAL A 20 -17.95 16.32 -5.29
N LEU A 21 -17.24 16.97 -6.22
CA LEU A 21 -17.84 17.83 -7.25
C LEU A 21 -18.65 17.01 -8.26
N LEU A 22 -18.11 15.86 -8.70
CA LEU A 22 -18.75 14.97 -9.66
C LEU A 22 -19.84 14.08 -9.05
N SER A 23 -19.97 14.02 -7.73
CA SER A 23 -20.88 13.09 -7.04
C SER A 23 -22.34 13.23 -7.51
N LYS A 24 -22.79 14.46 -7.80
CA LYS A 24 -24.15 14.73 -8.30
C LYS A 24 -24.38 14.14 -9.69
N ALA A 25 -23.39 14.21 -10.57
CA ALA A 25 -23.48 13.62 -11.91
C ALA A 25 -23.55 12.10 -11.83
N PHE A 26 -22.86 11.50 -10.87
CA PHE A 26 -22.85 10.06 -10.68
C PHE A 26 -24.02 9.51 -9.86
N GLU A 27 -24.82 10.34 -9.17
CA GLU A 27 -25.92 9.90 -8.28
C GLU A 27 -26.89 8.92 -8.96
N ARG A 28 -27.15 9.11 -10.27
CA ARG A 28 -28.05 8.25 -11.07
C ARG A 28 -27.41 6.94 -11.54
N VAL A 29 -26.10 6.81 -11.46
CA VAL A 29 -25.38 5.62 -11.90
C VAL A 29 -25.41 4.58 -10.78
N ALA A 30 -25.85 3.36 -11.09
CA ALA A 30 -25.90 2.26 -10.13
C ALA A 30 -24.50 1.95 -9.55
N PRO A 31 -24.39 1.63 -8.24
CA PRO A 31 -23.12 1.31 -7.57
C PRO A 31 -22.25 0.29 -8.31
N TYR A 32 -22.86 -0.80 -8.76
CA TYR A 32 -22.16 -1.86 -9.49
C TYR A 32 -21.48 -1.35 -10.77
N ARG A 33 -22.14 -0.49 -11.55
CA ARG A 33 -21.58 0.08 -12.78
C ARG A 33 -20.41 1.02 -12.49
N LEU A 34 -20.49 1.80 -11.41
CA LEU A 34 -19.37 2.64 -10.95
C LEU A 34 -18.19 1.79 -10.49
N ALA A 35 -18.42 0.75 -9.70
CA ALA A 35 -17.37 -0.17 -9.26
C ALA A 35 -16.71 -0.88 -10.45
N GLN A 36 -17.49 -1.29 -11.45
CA GLN A 36 -16.97 -1.87 -12.69
C GLN A 36 -16.13 -0.86 -13.49
N GLY A 37 -16.62 0.37 -13.67
CA GLY A 37 -15.88 1.44 -14.34
C GLY A 37 -14.55 1.74 -13.63
N TYR A 38 -14.57 1.82 -12.30
CA TYR A 38 -13.37 2.00 -11.49
C TYR A 38 -12.38 0.84 -11.66
N TYR A 39 -12.88 -0.41 -11.61
CA TYR A 39 -12.05 -1.60 -11.83
C TYR A 39 -11.33 -1.58 -13.18
N VAL A 40 -12.06 -1.28 -14.27
CA VAL A 40 -11.49 -1.20 -15.63
C VAL A 40 -10.46 -0.08 -15.72
N ALA A 41 -10.76 1.10 -15.17
CA ALA A 41 -9.84 2.23 -15.17
C ALA A 41 -8.53 1.90 -14.43
N VAL A 42 -8.63 1.33 -13.22
CA VAL A 42 -7.46 0.91 -12.45
C VAL A 42 -6.67 -0.16 -13.20
N ALA A 43 -7.31 -1.20 -13.74
CA ALA A 43 -6.61 -2.24 -14.49
C ALA A 43 -5.85 -1.68 -15.70
N ALA A 44 -6.47 -0.79 -16.48
CA ALA A 44 -5.82 -0.14 -17.62
C ALA A 44 -4.59 0.69 -17.19
N LEU A 45 -4.72 1.47 -16.11
CA LEU A 45 -3.61 2.27 -15.58
C LEU A 45 -2.48 1.40 -15.01
N LEU A 46 -2.79 0.25 -14.40
CA LEU A 46 -1.78 -0.69 -13.92
C LEU A 46 -1.00 -1.34 -15.05
N VAL A 47 -1.67 -1.74 -16.15
CA VAL A 47 -1.00 -2.25 -17.35
C VAL A 47 -0.07 -1.18 -17.93
N LEU A 48 -0.57 0.04 -18.09
CA LEU A 48 0.23 1.16 -18.59
C LEU A 48 1.45 1.42 -17.69
N ARG A 49 1.25 1.50 -16.36
CA ARG A 49 2.32 1.73 -15.38
C ARG A 49 3.37 0.63 -15.41
N THR A 50 2.95 -0.62 -15.52
CA THR A 50 3.85 -1.78 -15.62
C THR A 50 4.68 -1.74 -16.91
N GLY A 51 4.04 -1.40 -18.04
CA GLY A 51 4.75 -1.19 -19.31
C GLY A 51 5.79 -0.08 -19.22
N LEU A 52 5.43 1.07 -18.63
CA LEU A 52 6.37 2.18 -18.41
C LEU A 52 7.53 1.79 -17.50
N PHE A 53 7.27 1.00 -16.45
CA PHE A 53 8.32 0.44 -15.59
C PHE A 53 9.25 -0.49 -16.37
N ALA A 54 8.73 -1.38 -17.23
CA ALA A 54 9.58 -2.21 -18.09
C ALA A 54 10.46 -1.34 -19.03
N CYS A 55 9.91 -0.26 -19.59
CA CYS A 55 10.68 0.70 -20.38
C CYS A 55 11.79 1.38 -19.57
N THR A 56 11.60 1.66 -18.27
CA THR A 56 12.68 2.21 -17.43
C THR A 56 13.88 1.26 -17.30
N ILE A 57 13.66 -0.04 -17.40
CA ILE A 57 14.72 -1.06 -17.30
C ILE A 57 15.40 -1.26 -18.66
N LEU A 58 14.61 -1.30 -19.74
CA LEU A 58 15.09 -1.71 -21.07
C LEU A 58 15.66 -0.58 -21.92
N MET A 59 15.31 0.68 -21.66
CA MET A 59 15.65 1.81 -22.54
C MET A 59 16.65 2.78 -21.91
N SER A 60 17.48 3.41 -22.73
CA SER A 60 18.53 4.35 -22.29
C SER A 60 17.99 5.64 -21.66
N GLN A 61 16.77 6.07 -22.01
CA GLN A 61 16.15 7.30 -21.49
C GLN A 61 15.38 7.08 -20.17
N GLN A 62 16.04 6.52 -19.15
CA GLN A 62 15.40 6.13 -17.88
C GLN A 62 14.63 7.27 -17.21
N SER A 63 15.13 8.50 -17.29
CA SER A 63 14.50 9.67 -16.65
C SER A 63 13.14 10.05 -17.22
N VAL A 64 12.93 9.88 -18.53
CA VAL A 64 11.65 10.16 -19.20
C VAL A 64 10.61 9.13 -18.78
N TRP A 65 10.96 7.84 -18.86
CA TRP A 65 10.08 6.74 -18.48
C TRP A 65 9.71 6.78 -16.98
N ALA A 66 10.65 7.16 -16.11
CA ALA A 66 10.39 7.33 -14.69
C ALA A 66 9.38 8.47 -14.42
N LYS A 67 9.50 9.61 -15.13
CA LYS A 67 8.53 10.72 -15.02
C LYS A 67 7.15 10.31 -15.51
N MET A 68 7.05 9.62 -16.64
CA MET A 68 5.78 9.11 -17.16
C MET A 68 5.14 8.11 -16.20
N SER A 69 5.92 7.17 -15.66
CA SER A 69 5.44 6.20 -14.66
C SER A 69 4.93 6.91 -13.39
N GLY A 70 5.64 7.96 -12.95
CA GLY A 70 5.20 8.84 -11.88
C GLY A 70 3.84 9.49 -12.16
N GLY A 71 3.68 10.10 -13.34
CA GLY A 71 2.41 10.73 -13.74
C GLY A 71 1.23 9.74 -13.81
N VAL A 72 1.46 8.50 -14.26
CA VAL A 72 0.43 7.44 -14.20
C VAL A 72 0.12 7.06 -12.75
N GLY A 73 1.13 7.01 -11.88
CA GLY A 73 0.95 6.83 -10.43
C GLY A 73 0.09 7.93 -9.81
N ASP A 74 0.31 9.19 -10.19
CA ASP A 74 -0.47 10.34 -9.74
C ASP A 74 -1.92 10.26 -10.21
N LEU A 75 -2.16 9.82 -11.45
CA LEU A 75 -3.51 9.59 -11.96
C LEU A 75 -4.23 8.46 -11.19
N ILE A 76 -3.54 7.37 -10.85
CA ILE A 76 -4.09 6.30 -10.00
C ILE A 76 -4.48 6.87 -8.63
N ASN A 77 -3.63 7.70 -8.02
CA ASN A 77 -3.90 8.34 -6.73
C ASN A 77 -5.08 9.30 -6.80
N LEU A 78 -5.19 10.08 -7.87
CA LEU A 78 -6.28 11.00 -8.12
C LEU A 78 -7.61 10.26 -8.24
N ILE A 79 -7.65 9.16 -9.02
CA ILE A 79 -8.86 8.33 -9.18
C ILE A 79 -9.22 7.61 -7.86
N PHE A 80 -8.23 7.15 -7.10
CA PHE A 80 -8.44 6.60 -5.77
C PHE A 80 -9.10 7.63 -4.84
N GLY A 81 -8.60 8.87 -4.79
CA GLY A 81 -9.24 9.95 -4.03
C GLY A 81 -10.67 10.22 -4.51
N ALA A 82 -10.86 10.32 -5.83
CA ALA A 82 -12.15 10.61 -6.46
C ALA A 82 -13.23 9.57 -6.13
N LEU A 83 -12.87 8.29 -6.04
CA LEU A 83 -13.78 7.24 -5.58
C LEU A 83 -14.39 7.57 -4.22
N PHE A 84 -13.57 7.93 -3.22
CA PHE A 84 -14.06 8.26 -1.88
C PHE A 84 -14.83 9.58 -1.88
N GLY A 85 -14.41 10.55 -2.69
CA GLY A 85 -15.15 11.80 -2.87
C GLY A 85 -16.55 11.59 -3.42
N VAL A 86 -16.69 10.74 -4.44
CA VAL A 86 -18.00 10.33 -4.98
C VAL A 86 -18.80 9.62 -3.91
N ALA A 87 -18.20 8.69 -3.15
CA ALA A 87 -18.90 7.93 -2.12
C ALA A 87 -19.47 8.82 -0.99
N VAL A 88 -18.77 9.88 -0.57
CA VAL A 88 -19.21 10.73 0.57
C VAL A 88 -20.60 11.33 0.41
N ARG A 89 -21.03 11.65 -0.81
CA ARG A 89 -22.35 12.28 -1.07
C ARG A 89 -23.42 11.30 -1.53
N ARG A 90 -23.12 10.01 -1.62
CA ARG A 90 -24.04 8.99 -2.11
C ARG A 90 -24.84 8.35 -0.98
N LYS A 91 -26.14 8.16 -1.19
CA LYS A 91 -27.01 7.42 -0.24
C LYS A 91 -26.65 5.93 -0.17
N ASP A 92 -26.18 5.38 -1.27
CA ASP A 92 -25.76 3.99 -1.47
C ASP A 92 -24.22 3.82 -1.36
N ALA A 93 -23.53 4.75 -0.68
CA ALA A 93 -22.07 4.74 -0.54
C ALA A 93 -21.52 3.42 -0.01
N ARG A 94 -22.20 2.83 0.98
CA ARG A 94 -21.80 1.54 1.56
C ARG A 94 -21.89 0.40 0.55
N GLU A 95 -22.93 0.37 -0.27
CA GLU A 95 -23.10 -0.63 -1.33
C GLU A 95 -21.98 -0.50 -2.37
N LEU A 96 -21.67 0.73 -2.80
CA LEU A 96 -20.56 1.01 -3.70
C LEU A 96 -19.22 0.55 -3.11
N LEU A 97 -18.90 0.97 -1.89
CA LEU A 97 -17.59 0.72 -1.26
C LEU A 97 -17.37 -0.75 -0.86
N THR A 98 -18.43 -1.49 -0.60
CA THR A 98 -18.36 -2.93 -0.26
C THR A 98 -18.55 -3.85 -1.46
N THR A 99 -18.72 -3.30 -2.68
CA THR A 99 -18.84 -4.12 -3.88
C THR A 99 -17.56 -4.95 -4.09
N PRO A 100 -17.65 -6.28 -4.35
CA PRO A 100 -16.48 -7.15 -4.52
C PRO A 100 -15.52 -6.69 -5.64
N LEU A 101 -16.04 -6.10 -6.71
CA LEU A 101 -15.24 -5.55 -7.81
C LEU A 101 -14.33 -4.40 -7.33
N LEU A 102 -14.84 -3.53 -6.46
CA LEU A 102 -14.07 -2.41 -5.95
C LEU A 102 -12.93 -2.91 -5.06
N LEU A 103 -13.23 -3.83 -4.14
CA LEU A 103 -12.21 -4.44 -3.29
C LEU A 103 -11.12 -5.14 -4.12
N ARG A 104 -11.50 -5.88 -5.18
CA ARG A 104 -10.56 -6.50 -6.12
C ARG A 104 -9.69 -5.45 -6.84
N ALA A 105 -10.27 -4.34 -7.28
CA ALA A 105 -9.52 -3.26 -7.92
C ALA A 105 -8.47 -2.66 -6.97
N LEU A 106 -8.84 -2.42 -5.71
CA LEU A 106 -7.93 -1.87 -4.70
C LEU A 106 -6.82 -2.87 -4.32
N CYS A 107 -7.16 -4.14 -4.10
CA CYS A 107 -6.18 -5.19 -3.86
C CYS A 107 -5.22 -5.34 -5.04
N MET A 108 -5.72 -5.29 -6.28
CA MET A 108 -4.90 -5.33 -7.49
C MET A 108 -3.94 -4.14 -7.56
N GLY A 109 -4.41 -2.92 -7.29
CA GLY A 109 -3.57 -1.73 -7.27
C GLY A 109 -2.43 -1.81 -6.25
N LEU A 110 -2.72 -2.32 -5.05
CA LEU A 110 -1.72 -2.56 -4.01
C LEU A 110 -0.75 -3.68 -4.41
N ALA A 111 -1.26 -4.81 -4.88
CA ALA A 111 -0.45 -5.96 -5.29
C ALA A 111 0.58 -5.56 -6.35
N PHE A 112 0.14 -4.90 -7.42
CA PHE A 112 1.06 -4.44 -8.47
C PHE A 112 2.08 -3.42 -7.94
N THR A 113 1.67 -2.49 -7.07
CA THR A 113 2.60 -1.52 -6.50
C THR A 113 3.67 -2.19 -5.64
N PHE A 114 3.30 -3.13 -4.77
CA PHE A 114 4.26 -3.88 -3.95
C PHE A 114 5.17 -4.77 -4.81
N ALA A 115 4.62 -5.48 -5.78
CA ALA A 115 5.41 -6.32 -6.68
C ALA A 115 6.42 -5.50 -7.50
N THR A 116 6.00 -4.35 -8.04
CA THR A 116 6.90 -3.43 -8.74
C THR A 116 7.97 -2.85 -7.81
N ASN A 117 7.63 -2.48 -6.57
CA ASN A 117 8.62 -1.99 -5.61
C ASN A 117 9.65 -3.05 -5.23
N GLY A 118 9.21 -4.29 -4.96
CA GLY A 118 10.10 -5.41 -4.68
C GLY A 118 11.02 -5.73 -5.87
N ALA A 119 10.47 -5.69 -7.09
CA ALA A 119 11.26 -5.86 -8.31
C ALA A 119 12.25 -4.70 -8.53
N ALA A 120 11.84 -3.45 -8.31
CA ALA A 120 12.70 -2.29 -8.44
C ALA A 120 13.92 -2.39 -7.52
N LYS A 121 13.74 -2.85 -6.27
CA LYS A 121 14.85 -3.12 -5.34
C LYS A 121 15.85 -4.14 -5.89
N ALA A 122 15.39 -5.14 -6.64
CA ALA A 122 16.27 -6.10 -7.31
C ALA A 122 17.13 -5.46 -8.41
N PHE A 123 16.60 -4.46 -9.10
CA PHE A 123 17.34 -3.70 -10.12
C PHE A 123 18.21 -2.59 -9.53
N SER A 124 17.98 -2.17 -8.28
CA SER A 124 18.77 -1.18 -7.56
C SER A 124 19.53 -1.78 -6.37
N MET A 125 20.01 -3.03 -6.51
CA MET A 125 20.64 -3.76 -5.40
C MET A 125 21.81 -3.01 -4.76
N THR A 126 22.69 -2.39 -5.54
CA THR A 126 23.87 -1.67 -5.00
C THR A 126 23.45 -0.59 -3.99
N SER A 127 22.57 0.33 -4.40
CA SER A 127 22.11 1.42 -3.53
C SER A 127 21.27 0.91 -2.36
N MET A 128 20.45 -0.13 -2.58
CA MET A 128 19.65 -0.73 -1.50
C MET A 128 20.51 -1.45 -0.47
N THR A 129 21.57 -2.14 -0.91
CA THR A 129 22.51 -2.81 0.00
C THR A 129 23.24 -1.79 0.86
N GLU A 130 23.73 -0.71 0.27
CA GLU A 130 24.39 0.37 1.01
C GLU A 130 23.45 1.02 2.03
N PHE A 131 22.22 1.34 1.63
CA PHE A 131 21.21 1.89 2.55
C PHE A 131 20.93 0.93 3.73
N PHE A 132 20.72 -0.36 3.46
CA PHE A 132 20.44 -1.34 4.52
C PHE A 132 21.64 -1.57 5.44
N THR A 133 22.86 -1.62 4.91
CA THR A 133 24.07 -1.81 5.75
C THR A 133 24.36 -0.59 6.60
N GLN A 134 24.18 0.62 6.07
CA GLN A 134 24.25 1.87 6.84
C GLN A 134 23.19 1.92 7.95
N SER A 135 22.01 1.35 7.69
CA SER A 135 20.93 1.20 8.68
C SER A 135 21.16 0.08 9.70
N GLY A 136 22.32 -0.61 9.67
CA GLY A 136 22.65 -1.71 10.58
C GLY A 136 21.96 -3.04 10.25
N TYR A 137 21.37 -3.20 9.07
CA TYR A 137 20.72 -4.44 8.63
C TYR A 137 21.61 -5.26 7.68
N SER A 138 21.40 -6.58 7.67
CA SER A 138 22.10 -7.48 6.76
C SER A 138 21.50 -7.47 5.34
N VAL A 139 22.33 -7.82 4.34
CA VAL A 139 21.86 -8.03 2.96
C VAL A 139 20.83 -9.16 2.87
N SER A 140 20.92 -10.17 3.75
CA SER A 140 19.92 -11.24 3.85
C SER A 140 18.56 -10.73 4.27
N PHE A 141 18.52 -9.74 5.18
CA PHE A 141 17.26 -9.09 5.59
C PHE A 141 16.64 -8.31 4.44
N LEU A 142 17.43 -7.54 3.66
CA LEU A 142 16.94 -6.88 2.43
C LEU A 142 16.28 -7.88 1.47
N LYS A 143 16.95 -9.01 1.19
CA LYS A 143 16.41 -10.06 0.31
C LYS A 143 15.12 -10.65 0.87
N PHE A 144 15.04 -10.87 2.18
CA PHE A 144 13.82 -11.32 2.84
C PHE A 144 12.66 -10.33 2.64
N ILE A 145 12.89 -9.03 2.83
CA ILE A 145 11.88 -7.99 2.61
C ILE A 145 11.39 -7.99 1.16
N MET A 146 12.29 -8.06 0.18
CA MET A 146 11.92 -8.12 -1.24
C MET A 146 11.02 -9.33 -1.55
N ILE A 147 11.36 -10.50 -1.00
CA ILE A 147 10.55 -11.71 -1.14
C ILE A 147 9.18 -11.50 -0.45
N ALA A 148 9.18 -10.98 0.78
CA ALA A 148 7.95 -10.75 1.55
C ALA A 148 7.00 -9.78 0.83
N GLU A 149 7.49 -8.70 0.22
CA GLU A 149 6.70 -7.77 -0.58
C GLU A 149 6.05 -8.46 -1.78
N ILE A 150 6.82 -9.27 -2.53
CA ILE A 150 6.32 -9.97 -3.72
C ILE A 150 5.28 -11.04 -3.34
N PHE A 151 5.56 -11.86 -2.31
CA PHE A 151 4.61 -12.87 -1.86
C PHE A 151 3.37 -12.25 -1.21
N GLY A 152 3.54 -11.18 -0.43
CA GLY A 152 2.45 -10.40 0.13
C GLY A 152 1.55 -9.83 -0.97
N ALA A 153 2.15 -9.26 -2.03
CA ALA A 153 1.45 -8.79 -3.20
C ALA A 153 0.64 -9.88 -3.90
N LEU A 154 1.25 -11.05 -4.15
CA LEU A 154 0.54 -12.19 -4.74
C LEU A 154 -0.63 -12.65 -3.85
N GLY A 155 -0.44 -12.70 -2.54
CA GLY A 155 -1.51 -13.07 -1.61
C GLY A 155 -2.66 -12.06 -1.55
N LEU A 156 -2.46 -10.78 -1.87
CA LEU A 156 -3.57 -9.81 -2.04
C LEU A 156 -4.49 -10.15 -3.22
N LEU A 157 -4.01 -10.92 -4.20
CA LEU A 157 -4.81 -11.39 -5.35
C LEU A 157 -5.57 -12.68 -5.04
N LEU A 158 -5.21 -13.39 -3.96
CA LEU A 158 -5.81 -14.66 -3.55
C LEU A 158 -6.84 -14.39 -2.43
N PRO A 159 -8.15 -14.67 -2.64
CA PRO A 159 -9.20 -14.31 -1.68
C PRO A 159 -8.99 -14.83 -0.24
N TRP A 160 -8.36 -16.00 -0.10
CA TRP A 160 -8.06 -16.64 1.18
C TRP A 160 -6.81 -16.08 1.87
N ALA A 161 -5.92 -15.42 1.12
CA ALA A 161 -4.68 -14.86 1.63
C ALA A 161 -4.71 -13.33 1.81
N VAL A 162 -5.80 -12.64 1.43
CA VAL A 162 -5.90 -11.17 1.53
C VAL A 162 -5.58 -10.67 2.93
N LEU A 163 -6.20 -11.25 3.97
CA LEU A 163 -5.97 -10.80 5.35
C LEU A 163 -4.51 -11.00 5.80
N PRO A 164 -3.91 -12.21 5.75
CA PRO A 164 -2.52 -12.37 6.14
C PRO A 164 -1.56 -11.50 5.30
N SER A 165 -1.83 -11.32 4.00
CA SER A 165 -1.06 -10.40 3.15
C SER A 165 -1.15 -8.94 3.61
N LEU A 166 -2.34 -8.44 3.95
CA LEU A 166 -2.51 -7.09 4.46
C LEU A 166 -1.68 -6.86 5.73
N LEU A 167 -1.66 -7.85 6.63
CA LEU A 167 -0.91 -7.76 7.89
C LEU A 167 0.59 -7.81 7.67
N GLY A 168 1.06 -8.76 6.85
CA GLY A 168 2.48 -8.88 6.52
C GLY A 168 3.03 -7.61 5.85
N LEU A 169 2.31 -7.10 4.85
CA LEU A 169 2.69 -5.87 4.14
C LEU A 169 2.58 -4.62 5.02
N ALA A 170 1.64 -4.58 5.96
CA ALA A 170 1.55 -3.48 6.93
C ALA A 170 2.75 -3.47 7.89
N VAL A 171 3.15 -4.64 8.39
CA VAL A 171 4.35 -4.78 9.22
C VAL A 171 5.59 -4.36 8.45
N ASP A 172 5.73 -4.78 7.20
CA ASP A 172 6.84 -4.40 6.32
C ASP A 172 6.92 -2.87 6.11
N MET A 173 5.81 -2.23 5.74
CA MET A 173 5.79 -0.77 5.58
C MET A 173 6.02 -0.02 6.89
N PHE A 174 5.55 -0.53 8.02
CA PHE A 174 5.86 0.05 9.32
C PHE A 174 7.36 -0.06 9.64
N GLY A 175 7.96 -1.21 9.35
CA GLY A 175 9.41 -1.42 9.45
C GLY A 175 10.18 -0.40 8.61
N ALA A 176 9.77 -0.17 7.35
CA ALA A 176 10.40 0.82 6.49
C ALA A 176 10.35 2.25 7.07
N VAL A 177 9.21 2.66 7.65
CA VAL A 177 9.09 3.97 8.33
C VAL A 177 10.04 4.03 9.55
N LEU A 178 10.10 2.96 10.34
CA LEU A 178 10.99 2.91 11.50
C LEU A 178 12.46 2.97 11.11
N THR A 179 12.86 2.32 10.01
CA THR A 179 14.23 2.41 9.48
C THR A 179 14.63 3.85 9.18
N HIS A 180 13.77 4.60 8.48
CA HIS A 180 14.03 6.02 8.20
C HIS A 180 14.14 6.85 9.49
N ILE A 181 13.24 6.63 10.45
CA ILE A 181 13.31 7.32 11.76
C ILE A 181 14.60 6.97 12.50
N HIS A 182 15.01 5.70 12.48
CA HIS A 182 16.23 5.22 13.11
C HIS A 182 17.48 5.89 12.53
N ASN A 183 17.51 6.08 11.22
CA ASN A 183 18.62 6.74 10.51
C ASN A 183 18.62 8.27 10.69
N GLY A 184 17.56 8.85 11.26
CA GLY A 184 17.38 10.30 11.33
C GLY A 184 17.00 10.93 9.98
N ASP A 185 16.50 10.12 9.04
CA ASP A 185 16.06 10.60 7.73
C ASP A 185 14.84 11.52 7.88
N PRO A 186 14.68 12.55 7.02
CA PRO A 186 13.44 13.31 6.94
C PRO A 186 12.23 12.39 6.72
N LEU A 187 11.11 12.69 7.38
CA LEU A 187 9.86 11.91 7.23
C LEU A 187 9.37 11.81 5.78
N ASN A 188 9.78 12.76 4.92
CA ASN A 188 9.49 12.73 3.49
C ASN A 188 10.12 11.54 2.75
N ASP A 189 11.18 10.93 3.27
CA ASP A 189 11.78 9.75 2.65
C ASP A 189 10.92 8.49 2.92
N SER A 190 10.10 8.53 3.98
CA SER A 190 9.09 7.50 4.29
C SER A 190 7.78 7.64 3.51
N THR A 191 7.68 8.55 2.54
CA THR A 191 6.41 8.85 1.84
C THR A 191 5.77 7.63 1.20
N GLY A 192 6.56 6.80 0.52
CA GLY A 192 6.07 5.58 -0.10
C GLY A 192 5.42 4.65 0.92
N ALA A 193 6.12 4.38 2.03
CA ALA A 193 5.66 3.49 3.08
C ALA A 193 4.39 4.00 3.78
N ILE A 194 4.36 5.29 4.15
CA ILE A 194 3.19 5.93 4.76
C ILE A 194 1.97 5.85 3.83
N GLY A 195 2.16 6.16 2.55
CA GLY A 195 1.10 6.07 1.55
C GLY A 195 0.56 4.65 1.39
N MET A 196 1.43 3.64 1.42
CA MET A 196 1.02 2.25 1.35
C MET A 196 0.29 1.81 2.62
N LEU A 197 0.72 2.24 3.81
CA LEU A 197 0.01 1.98 5.08
C LEU A 197 -1.41 2.53 5.06
N ILE A 198 -1.62 3.77 4.59
CA ILE A 198 -2.96 4.37 4.49
C ILE A 198 -3.86 3.52 3.58
N ARG A 199 -3.36 3.11 2.40
CA ARG A 199 -4.13 2.29 1.45
C ARG A 199 -4.41 0.88 2.00
N LEU A 200 -3.44 0.25 2.65
CA LEU A 200 -3.61 -1.04 3.32
C LEU A 200 -4.68 -0.96 4.41
N ALA A 201 -4.66 0.10 5.23
CA ALA A 201 -5.68 0.32 6.26
C ALA A 201 -7.09 0.48 5.65
N ILE A 202 -7.22 1.27 4.59
CA ILE A 202 -8.48 1.44 3.86
C ILE A 202 -8.99 0.09 3.32
N VAL A 203 -8.14 -0.68 2.64
CA VAL A 203 -8.50 -2.00 2.11
C VAL A 203 -8.88 -2.97 3.23
N GLY A 204 -8.16 -2.96 4.35
CA GLY A 204 -8.48 -3.76 5.53
C GLY A 204 -9.85 -3.44 6.11
N VAL A 205 -10.19 -2.14 6.23
CA VAL A 205 -11.51 -1.70 6.68
C VAL A 205 -12.60 -2.16 5.70
N LEU A 206 -12.42 -1.93 4.40
CA LEU A 206 -13.40 -2.34 3.38
C LEU A 206 -13.58 -3.86 3.32
N TRP A 207 -12.50 -4.62 3.46
CA TRP A 207 -12.55 -6.09 3.54
C TRP A 207 -13.36 -6.55 4.75
N ALA A 208 -13.13 -5.96 5.93
CA ALA A 208 -13.87 -6.28 7.15
C ALA A 208 -15.36 -5.93 7.03
N LEU A 209 -15.68 -4.80 6.37
CA LEU A 209 -17.07 -4.40 6.10
C LEU A 209 -17.76 -5.33 5.10
N ASN A 210 -17.08 -5.74 4.02
CA ASN A 210 -17.64 -6.62 3.01
C ASN A 210 -17.95 -8.03 3.57
N ARG A 211 -17.08 -8.57 4.43
CA ARG A 211 -17.36 -9.85 5.12
C ARG A 211 -18.64 -9.83 5.94
N ARG A 212 -18.98 -8.69 6.58
CA ARG A 212 -20.23 -8.54 7.34
C ARG A 212 -21.47 -8.59 6.44
N THR A 213 -21.35 -8.12 5.20
CA THR A 213 -22.48 -8.10 4.25
C THR A 213 -22.71 -9.46 3.60
N GLN A 214 -21.66 -10.27 3.45
CA GLN A 214 -21.74 -11.59 2.79
C GLN A 214 -22.03 -12.77 3.74
N ALA A 215 -21.95 -12.57 5.06
CA ALA A 215 -22.18 -13.63 6.04
C ALA A 215 -23.64 -13.67 6.56
N LEU A 216 -24.30 -14.81 6.36
CA LEU A 216 -25.37 -15.38 7.19
C LEU A 216 -25.07 -15.25 8.71
N PRO A 217 -26.06 -15.36 9.62
CA PRO A 217 -26.03 -14.76 10.96
C PRO A 217 -24.86 -15.25 11.81
N HIS A 218 -23.81 -14.44 11.88
CA HIS A 218 -22.71 -14.63 12.81
C HIS A 218 -22.64 -13.48 13.82
N SER A 219 -22.52 -13.87 15.09
CA SER A 219 -22.49 -13.00 16.26
C SER A 219 -21.43 -11.89 16.15
N ILE A 220 -21.87 -10.65 16.37
CA ILE A 220 -21.06 -9.40 16.41
C ILE A 220 -19.82 -9.55 17.29
N ARG A 221 -19.89 -10.39 18.33
CA ARG A 221 -18.81 -10.69 19.27
C ARG A 221 -17.57 -11.28 18.57
N ASN A 222 -17.75 -12.14 17.56
CA ASN A 222 -16.65 -12.77 16.85
C ASN A 222 -15.96 -11.81 15.86
N SER A 223 -16.68 -10.79 15.38
CA SER A 223 -16.12 -9.74 14.51
C SER A 223 -15.30 -8.70 15.28
N ILE A 224 -15.73 -8.33 16.49
CA ILE A 224 -14.93 -7.43 17.34
C ILE A 224 -13.69 -8.17 17.83
N LEU A 225 -13.80 -9.45 18.18
CA LEU A 225 -12.66 -10.28 18.54
C LEU A 225 -11.69 -10.47 17.37
N SER A 226 -12.15 -10.65 16.14
CA SER A 226 -11.25 -10.81 15.00
C SER A 226 -10.54 -9.51 14.61
N VAL A 227 -11.25 -8.37 14.59
CA VAL A 227 -10.62 -7.05 14.33
C VAL A 227 -9.67 -6.67 15.47
N GLY A 228 -10.08 -6.89 16.72
CA GLY A 228 -9.24 -6.65 17.89
C GLY A 228 -8.00 -7.54 17.93
N ALA A 229 -8.14 -8.84 17.61
CA ALA A 229 -7.01 -9.77 17.53
C ALA A 229 -6.03 -9.37 16.42
N VAL A 230 -6.55 -8.91 15.28
CA VAL A 230 -5.72 -8.42 14.16
C VAL A 230 -4.97 -7.15 14.54
N ALA A 231 -5.65 -6.16 15.14
CA ALA A 231 -5.01 -4.93 15.59
C ALA A 231 -3.96 -5.20 16.70
N LEU A 232 -4.27 -6.10 17.64
CA LEU A 232 -3.37 -6.52 18.70
C LEU A 232 -2.16 -7.28 18.13
N ALA A 233 -2.36 -8.17 17.15
CA ALA A 233 -1.26 -8.87 16.49
C ALA A 233 -0.32 -7.89 15.77
N CYS A 234 -0.86 -6.91 15.03
CA CYS A 234 -0.04 -5.85 14.43
C CYS A 234 0.75 -5.07 15.48
N LEU A 235 0.10 -4.70 16.60
CA LEU A 235 0.75 -3.98 17.69
C LEU A 235 1.87 -4.81 18.35
N LEU A 236 1.62 -6.08 18.64
CA LEU A 236 2.58 -6.98 19.27
C LEU A 236 3.78 -7.27 18.35
N ILE A 237 3.54 -7.46 17.05
CA ILE A 237 4.62 -7.63 16.07
C ILE A 237 5.45 -6.34 15.97
N ALA A 238 4.83 -5.17 15.97
CA ALA A 238 5.54 -3.90 15.95
C ALA A 238 6.41 -3.70 17.21
N LEU A 239 5.85 -3.99 18.39
CA LEU A 239 6.58 -3.88 19.66
C LEU A 239 7.72 -4.91 19.76
N GLY A 240 7.46 -6.16 19.37
CA GLY A 240 8.45 -7.23 19.37
C GLY A 240 9.59 -6.96 18.39
N GLY A 241 9.26 -6.54 17.16
CA GLY A 241 10.26 -6.14 16.16
C GLY A 241 11.13 -4.97 16.67
N GLY A 242 10.52 -3.94 17.27
CA GLY A 242 11.25 -2.82 17.85
C GLY A 242 12.19 -3.22 19.00
N ALA A 243 11.77 -4.15 19.86
CA ALA A 243 12.58 -4.64 20.97
C ALA A 243 13.78 -5.48 20.50
N VAL A 244 13.58 -6.37 19.52
CA VAL A 244 14.65 -7.19 18.95
C VAL A 244 15.69 -6.32 18.26
N VAL A 245 15.27 -5.34 17.46
CA VAL A 245 16.20 -4.41 16.79
C VAL A 245 17.04 -3.67 17.83
N ARG A 246 16.43 -3.12 18.88
CA ARG A 246 17.18 -2.42 19.96
C ARG A 246 18.21 -3.32 20.63
N HIS A 247 17.89 -4.59 20.88
CA HIS A 247 18.83 -5.52 21.51
C HIS A 247 20.00 -5.87 20.59
N VAL A 248 19.74 -6.10 19.30
CA VAL A 248 20.79 -6.42 18.32
C VAL A 248 21.70 -5.20 18.10
N SER A 249 21.14 -4.00 17.99
CA SER A 249 21.93 -2.76 17.84
C SER A 249 22.80 -2.48 19.06
N ALA A 250 22.30 -2.73 20.28
CA ALA A 250 23.09 -2.56 21.51
C ALA A 250 24.26 -3.55 21.60
N ALA A 251 24.06 -4.81 21.18
CA ALA A 251 25.12 -5.81 21.14
C ALA A 251 26.20 -5.47 20.10
N ALA A 252 25.81 -4.94 18.94
CA ALA A 252 26.75 -4.53 17.89
C ALA A 252 27.63 -3.35 18.33
N ALA A 253 27.07 -2.36 19.05
CA ALA A 253 27.82 -1.21 19.55
C ALA A 253 28.89 -1.58 20.60
N PHE A 254 28.71 -2.70 21.31
CA PHE A 254 29.67 -3.15 22.32
C PHE A 254 30.95 -3.75 21.69
N HIS A 255 30.87 -4.28 20.47
CA HIS A 255 32.01 -4.92 19.81
C HIS A 255 32.94 -3.96 19.06
N THR A 256 32.53 -2.70 18.82
CA THR A 256 33.34 -1.71 18.10
C THR A 256 34.13 -0.76 19.01
N SER A 257 34.09 -0.96 20.34
CA SER A 257 34.76 -0.11 21.34
C SER A 257 36.05 -0.70 21.94
N HIS A 258 36.58 -1.76 21.34
CA HIS A 258 37.89 -2.37 21.65
C HIS A 258 38.79 -2.32 20.43
#